data_AF-A0A8X6W6M5-F1
#
_entry.id   AF-A0A8X6W6M5-F1
#
_cell.length_a   1.000
_cell.length_b   1.000
_cell.length_c   1.000
_cell.angle_alpha   90.00
_cell.angle_beta   90.00
_cell.angle_gamma   90.00
#
_symmetry.space_group_name_H-M   'P 1'
#
loop_
_entity.id
_entity.type
_entity.pdbx_description
1 polymer ?
#
loop_
_entity_poly.entity_id
_entity_poly.type
_entity_poly.pdbx_seq_one_letter_code
_entity_poly.pdbx_strand_id
1 'polypeptide(L)'
;MSFYVILPSDSSMHFFPGNKISHFKTQLPSPVCLNGEWEVGLSEIIYPHSWLSVNETNNYFLYKVGDGNISSTVKRTIDVGCYETMLDIISAVLLALSKNPNRFTINYKKATKRVKINAVQGNSLHLENLGELLGFKRNAIIIGNIKSEFVADAWSNF
;
A
#
# COMPACT_ATOMS: atom_id res chain seq x y z
N MET A 1 41.92 13.99 2.26
CA MET A 1 41.02 13.29 3.20
C MET A 1 39.60 13.54 2.71
N SER A 2 38.79 12.51 2.50
CA SER A 2 37.39 12.62 2.10
C SER A 2 36.48 12.23 3.27
N PHE A 3 35.26 12.75 3.29
CA PHE A 3 34.25 12.43 4.30
C PHE A 3 32.85 12.52 3.67
N TYR A 4 31.87 11.94 4.35
CA TYR A 4 30.47 12.00 3.96
C TYR A 4 29.69 12.91 4.88
N VAL A 5 28.69 13.57 4.33
CA VAL A 5 27.69 14.33 5.09
C VAL A 5 26.33 13.73 4.80
N ILE A 6 25.61 13.35 5.85
CA ILE A 6 24.22 12.89 5.74
C ILE A 6 23.33 14.11 5.97
N LEU A 7 22.39 14.35 5.05
CA LEU A 7 21.54 15.54 5.04
C LEU A 7 20.05 15.14 5.06
N PRO A 8 19.47 14.77 6.23
CA PRO A 8 18.05 14.43 6.32
C PRO A 8 17.17 15.67 6.12
N SER A 9 16.10 15.55 5.34
CA SER A 9 15.27 16.68 4.92
C SER A 9 14.47 17.34 6.05
N ASP A 10 14.22 16.63 7.14
CA ASP A 10 13.45 17.05 8.31
C ASP A 10 14.32 17.41 9.54
N SER A 11 15.63 17.23 9.46
CA SER A 11 16.56 17.42 10.59
C SER A 11 16.62 18.85 11.14
N SER A 12 16.17 19.84 10.37
CA SER A 12 16.35 21.27 10.67
C SER A 12 15.05 22.07 10.60
N MET A 13 13.89 21.41 10.75
CA MET A 13 12.57 22.07 10.70
C MET A 13 12.41 23.21 11.71
N HIS A 14 13.09 23.15 12.86
CA HIS A 14 13.09 24.22 13.85
C HIS A 14 13.76 25.50 13.34
N PHE A 15 14.86 25.38 12.59
CA PHE A 15 15.64 26.52 12.08
C PHE A 15 15.14 26.98 10.70
N PHE A 16 14.61 26.05 9.91
CA PHE A 16 14.07 26.30 8.58
C PHE A 16 12.63 25.73 8.48
N PRO A 17 11.62 26.39 9.07
CA PRO A 17 10.23 25.89 9.09
C PRO A 17 9.60 25.70 7.71
N GLY A 18 10.16 26.34 6.67
CA GLY A 18 9.70 26.22 5.28
C GLY A 18 10.31 25.04 4.50
N ASN A 19 11.14 24.20 5.12
CA ASN A 19 11.72 23.03 4.46
C ASN A 19 10.61 22.10 3.92
N LYS A 20 10.84 21.58 2.71
CA LYS A 20 10.02 20.55 2.08
C LYS A 20 10.90 19.36 1.74
N ILE A 21 10.29 18.17 1.61
CA ILE A 21 11.02 16.95 1.24
C ILE A 21 11.82 17.13 -0.06
N SER A 22 11.27 17.87 -1.03
CA SER A 22 11.91 18.16 -2.32
C SER A 22 12.82 19.41 -2.33
N HIS A 23 12.85 20.19 -1.25
CA HIS A 23 13.66 21.41 -1.16
C HIS A 23 13.90 21.78 0.32
N PHE A 24 15.10 21.49 0.81
CA PHE A 24 15.43 21.67 2.21
C PHE A 24 16.85 22.19 2.42
N LYS A 25 17.07 22.78 3.59
CA LYS A 25 18.39 23.12 4.12
C LYS A 25 18.61 22.40 5.44
N THR A 26 19.81 21.89 5.64
CA THR A 26 20.21 21.21 6.88
C THR A 26 21.24 22.06 7.62
N GLN A 27 21.05 22.23 8.92
CA GLN A 27 22.07 22.77 9.81
C GLN A 27 22.98 21.64 10.26
N LEU A 28 24.27 21.74 9.96
CA LEU A 28 25.26 20.78 10.43
C LEU A 28 25.57 21.02 11.91
N PRO A 29 25.83 19.94 12.69
CA PRO A 29 26.16 20.07 14.11
C PRO A 29 27.48 20.81 14.35
N SER A 30 28.41 20.72 13.40
CA SER A 30 29.68 21.43 13.42
C SER A 30 29.98 22.04 12.05
N PRO A 31 30.61 23.23 12.00
CA PRO A 31 31.11 23.78 10.75
C PRO A 31 32.11 22.83 10.09
N VAL A 32 32.00 22.70 8.76
CA VAL A 32 32.95 21.94 7.95
C VAL A 32 33.97 22.91 7.38
N CYS A 33 35.24 22.75 7.74
CA CYS A 33 36.33 23.57 7.22
C CYS A 33 36.98 22.86 6.03
N LEU A 34 36.82 23.43 4.84
CA LEU A 34 37.45 22.96 3.59
C LEU A 34 38.60 23.90 3.23
N ASN A 35 39.82 23.37 3.17
CA ASN A 35 41.04 24.13 2.85
C ASN A 35 41.52 23.78 1.43
N GLY A 36 41.92 24.79 0.66
CA GLY A 36 42.38 24.61 -0.72
C GLY A 36 41.24 24.35 -1.71
N GLU A 37 41.55 23.69 -2.81
CA GLU A 37 40.56 23.27 -3.80
C GLU A 37 39.82 22.01 -3.31
N TRP A 38 38.50 22.03 -3.43
CA TRP A 38 37.64 20.94 -3.00
C TRP A 38 36.55 20.68 -4.03
N GLU A 39 36.07 19.45 -4.04
CA GLU A 39 34.95 19.01 -4.86
C GLU A 39 33.91 18.33 -3.95
N VAL A 40 32.65 18.47 -4.30
CA VAL A 40 31.54 17.78 -3.64
C VAL A 40 30.81 16.95 -4.69
N GLY A 41 30.74 15.65 -4.44
CA GLY A 41 29.95 14.72 -5.22
C GLY A 41 28.74 14.22 -4.44
N LEU A 42 27.62 14.02 -5.14
CA LEU A 42 26.51 13.26 -4.59
C LEU A 42 26.90 11.77 -4.54
N SER A 43 26.87 11.20 -3.35
CA SER A 43 27.16 9.76 -3.17
C SER A 43 25.90 8.91 -3.21
N GLU A 44 24.85 9.33 -2.50
CA GLU A 44 23.59 8.59 -2.39
C GLU A 44 22.40 9.54 -2.16
N ILE A 45 21.22 9.16 -2.68
CA ILE A 45 19.93 9.76 -2.32
C ILE A 45 18.98 8.63 -1.94
N ILE A 46 18.37 8.73 -0.76
CA ILE A 46 17.34 7.80 -0.29
C ILE A 46 16.01 8.54 -0.22
N TYR A 47 15.02 8.08 -0.98
CA TYR A 47 13.64 8.52 -0.89
C TYR A 47 12.76 7.33 -0.52
N PRO A 48 12.41 7.13 0.76
CA PRO A 48 11.59 6.01 1.17
C PRO A 48 10.16 6.22 0.63
N HIS A 49 9.75 5.37 -0.30
CA HIS A 49 8.40 5.30 -0.81
C HIS A 49 7.86 3.88 -0.65
N SER A 50 6.62 3.76 -0.20
CA SER A 50 6.01 2.45 0.07
C SER A 50 4.93 2.15 -0.95
N TRP A 51 5.19 1.20 -1.84
CA TRP A 51 4.20 0.66 -2.76
C TRP A 51 3.57 -0.61 -2.21
N LEU A 52 2.29 -0.83 -2.53
CA LEU A 52 1.67 -2.12 -2.35
C LEU A 52 2.04 -2.99 -3.56
N SER A 53 2.85 -4.02 -3.32
CA SER A 53 3.33 -4.90 -4.39
C SER A 53 2.38 -6.09 -4.58
N VAL A 54 1.87 -6.22 -5.80
CA VAL A 54 1.11 -7.38 -6.25
C VAL A 54 1.99 -8.20 -7.20
N ASN A 55 2.06 -9.50 -6.97
CA ASN A 55 2.83 -10.47 -7.73
C ASN A 55 1.98 -11.72 -8.06
N GLU A 56 2.54 -12.64 -8.83
CA GLU A 56 1.84 -13.85 -9.31
C GLU A 56 1.25 -14.73 -8.20
N THR A 57 1.75 -14.60 -6.96
CA THR A 57 1.29 -15.39 -5.82
C THR A 57 0.15 -14.73 -5.05
N ASN A 58 -0.02 -13.40 -5.15
CA ASN A 58 -1.03 -12.65 -4.39
C ASN A 58 -1.99 -11.82 -5.26
N ASN A 59 -1.98 -12.01 -6.58
CA ASN A 59 -2.80 -11.24 -7.51
C ASN A 59 -4.21 -11.79 -7.76
N TYR A 60 -4.66 -12.81 -7.02
CA TYR A 60 -5.93 -13.48 -7.32
C TYR A 60 -6.85 -13.65 -6.11
N PHE A 61 -8.12 -13.78 -6.42
CA PHE A 61 -9.19 -14.08 -5.47
C PHE A 61 -10.24 -14.95 -6.14
N LEU A 62 -11.05 -15.64 -5.33
CA LEU A 62 -12.20 -16.40 -5.80
C LEU A 62 -13.46 -15.74 -5.30
N TYR A 63 -14.52 -15.73 -6.08
CA TYR A 63 -15.83 -15.29 -5.62
C TYR A 63 -16.90 -16.30 -6.01
N LYS A 64 -17.87 -16.48 -5.11
CA LYS A 64 -19.07 -17.28 -5.36
C LYS A 64 -20.28 -16.36 -5.41
N VAL A 65 -21.13 -16.62 -6.37
CA VAL A 65 -22.41 -15.95 -6.54
C VAL A 65 -23.50 -16.99 -6.39
N GLY A 66 -24.44 -16.77 -5.46
CA GLY A 66 -25.63 -17.59 -5.30
C GLY A 66 -26.80 -16.97 -6.04
N ASP A 67 -27.31 -17.64 -7.07
CA ASP A 67 -28.62 -17.38 -7.69
C ASP A 67 -29.53 -18.61 -7.53
N GLY A 68 -30.02 -18.84 -6.31
CA GLY A 68 -31.05 -19.82 -5.99
C GLY A 68 -30.61 -21.29 -6.02
N ASN A 69 -30.00 -21.80 -7.11
CA ASN A 69 -29.72 -23.23 -7.29
C ASN A 69 -28.37 -23.59 -7.96
N ILE A 70 -27.61 -22.62 -8.48
CA ILE A 70 -26.27 -22.87 -9.05
C ILE A 70 -25.28 -21.87 -8.43
N SER A 71 -24.32 -22.38 -7.65
CA SER A 71 -23.21 -21.58 -7.12
C SER A 71 -21.95 -21.84 -7.93
N SER A 72 -21.62 -20.92 -8.83
CA SER A 72 -20.37 -20.96 -9.59
C SER A 72 -19.26 -20.25 -8.81
N THR A 73 -18.15 -20.95 -8.58
CA THR A 73 -16.91 -20.33 -8.06
C THR A 73 -16.12 -19.80 -9.24
N VAL A 74 -15.82 -18.51 -9.23
CA VAL A 74 -15.07 -17.84 -10.32
C VAL A 74 -13.77 -17.30 -9.76
N LYS A 75 -12.65 -17.68 -10.40
CA LYS A 75 -11.33 -17.09 -10.14
C LYS A 75 -11.19 -15.79 -10.92
N ARG A 76 -10.68 -14.75 -10.25
CA ARG A 76 -10.30 -13.49 -10.86
C ARG A 76 -8.92 -13.09 -10.41
N THR A 77 -8.27 -12.32 -11.27
CA THR A 77 -6.94 -11.77 -11.04
C THR A 77 -7.01 -10.25 -11.20
N ILE A 78 -6.13 -9.57 -10.48
CA ILE A 78 -5.72 -8.19 -10.75
C ILE A 78 -4.34 -8.22 -11.39
N ASP A 79 -3.94 -7.12 -12.01
CA ASP A 79 -2.63 -7.04 -12.66
C ASP A 79 -1.49 -7.08 -11.63
N VAL A 80 -0.37 -7.68 -12.04
CA VAL A 80 0.87 -7.68 -11.26
C VAL A 80 1.53 -6.31 -11.40
N GLY A 81 2.08 -5.79 -10.30
CA GLY A 81 2.76 -4.50 -10.33
C GLY A 81 2.78 -3.77 -8.98
N CYS A 82 3.16 -2.50 -9.04
CA CYS A 82 3.19 -1.61 -7.90
C CYS A 82 1.95 -0.72 -7.89
N TYR A 83 1.16 -0.80 -6.83
CA TYR A 83 0.00 0.04 -6.60
C TYR A 83 0.37 1.15 -5.61
N GLU A 84 0.09 2.40 -5.97
CA GLU A 84 0.46 3.58 -5.15
C GLU A 84 -0.36 3.65 -3.86
N THR A 85 -1.65 3.34 -3.95
CA THR A 85 -2.57 3.44 -2.83
C THR A 85 -3.43 2.19 -2.67
N MET A 86 -3.93 1.96 -1.46
CA MET A 86 -4.91 0.91 -1.18
C MET A 86 -6.18 1.05 -2.03
N LEU A 87 -6.54 2.28 -2.42
CA LEU A 87 -7.68 2.53 -3.28
C LEU A 87 -7.45 1.99 -4.70
N ASP A 88 -6.21 1.95 -5.18
CA ASP A 88 -5.89 1.43 -6.51
C ASP A 88 -6.06 -0.09 -6.55
N ILE A 89 -5.62 -0.80 -5.50
CA ILE A 89 -5.89 -2.24 -5.33
C ILE A 89 -7.39 -2.51 -5.27
N ILE A 90 -8.12 -1.76 -4.44
CA ILE A 90 -9.57 -1.92 -4.32
C ILE A 90 -10.26 -1.69 -5.66
N SER A 91 -9.84 -0.66 -6.41
CA SER A 91 -10.38 -0.36 -7.73
C SER A 91 -10.12 -1.51 -8.70
N ALA A 92 -8.91 -2.07 -8.72
CA ALA A 92 -8.57 -3.23 -9.55
C ALA A 92 -9.43 -4.45 -9.20
N VAL A 93 -9.64 -4.73 -7.90
CA VAL A 93 -10.50 -5.84 -7.44
C VAL A 93 -11.96 -5.62 -7.87
N LEU A 94 -12.49 -4.41 -7.67
CA LEU A 94 -13.86 -4.06 -8.07
C LEU A 94 -14.05 -4.13 -9.59
N LEU A 95 -13.07 -3.69 -10.38
CA LEU A 95 -13.07 -3.83 -11.84
C LEU A 95 -13.08 -5.31 -12.27
N ALA A 96 -12.32 -6.17 -11.59
CA ALA A 96 -12.33 -7.62 -11.84
C ALA A 96 -13.67 -8.29 -11.43
N LEU A 97 -14.43 -7.66 -10.53
CA LEU A 97 -15.78 -8.09 -10.10
C LEU A 97 -16.92 -7.56 -10.99
N SER A 98 -16.63 -6.68 -11.98
CA SER A 98 -17.57 -5.83 -12.74
C SER A 98 -18.77 -6.52 -13.42
N LYS A 99 -18.82 -7.85 -13.50
CA LYS A 99 -20.04 -8.55 -13.92
C LYS A 99 -21.21 -8.37 -12.93
N ASN A 100 -20.96 -7.98 -11.67
CA ASN A 100 -22.00 -7.82 -10.65
C ASN A 100 -21.63 -6.73 -9.60
N PRO A 101 -21.63 -5.44 -9.98
CA PRO A 101 -21.13 -4.35 -9.12
C PRO A 101 -21.87 -4.18 -7.79
N ASN A 102 -23.12 -4.65 -7.69
CA ASN A 102 -23.95 -4.47 -6.49
C ASN A 102 -23.86 -5.65 -5.49
N ARG A 103 -23.15 -6.73 -5.81
CA ARG A 103 -23.05 -7.92 -4.93
C ARG A 103 -21.93 -7.81 -3.90
N PHE A 104 -20.93 -6.99 -4.19
CA PHE A 104 -19.76 -6.79 -3.34
C PHE A 104 -19.47 -5.29 -3.20
N THR A 105 -19.20 -4.86 -1.98
CA THR A 105 -18.75 -3.48 -1.72
C THR A 105 -17.47 -3.54 -0.90
N ILE A 106 -16.45 -2.80 -1.32
CA ILE A 106 -15.15 -2.74 -0.64
C ILE A 106 -14.86 -1.28 -0.33
N ASN A 107 -14.63 -0.98 0.95
CA ASN A 107 -14.38 0.38 1.43
C ASN A 107 -13.08 0.43 2.25
N TYR A 108 -12.26 1.44 2.02
CA TYR A 108 -11.05 1.70 2.80
C TYR A 108 -11.19 2.94 3.66
N LYS A 109 -10.97 2.81 4.96
CA LYS A 109 -10.93 3.95 5.89
C LYS A 109 -9.48 4.40 6.07
N LYS A 110 -9.11 5.53 5.46
CA LYS A 110 -7.76 6.13 5.56
C LYS A 110 -7.30 6.36 7.01
N ALA A 111 -8.18 6.88 7.86
CA ALA A 111 -7.85 7.19 9.26
C ALA A 111 -7.42 5.96 10.08
N THR A 112 -8.05 4.82 9.86
CA THR A 112 -7.71 3.57 10.57
C THR A 112 -6.81 2.64 9.74
N LYS A 113 -6.59 2.98 8.47
CA LYS A 113 -5.98 2.12 7.46
C LYS A 113 -6.60 0.71 7.42
N ARG A 114 -7.93 0.61 7.45
CA ARG A 114 -8.66 -0.68 7.47
C ARG A 114 -9.59 -0.81 6.29
N VAL A 115 -9.68 -2.02 5.76
CA VAL A 115 -10.61 -2.37 4.69
C VAL A 115 -11.87 -2.99 5.30
N LYS A 116 -13.03 -2.68 4.72
CA LYS A 116 -14.32 -3.26 5.07
C LYS A 116 -14.96 -3.80 3.81
N ILE A 117 -15.30 -5.07 3.81
CA ILE A 117 -15.88 -5.78 2.67
C ILE A 117 -17.27 -6.26 3.05
N ASN A 118 -18.22 -6.00 2.17
CA ASN A 118 -19.58 -6.47 2.28
C ASN A 118 -19.91 -7.37 1.08
N ALA A 119 -20.28 -8.62 1.34
CA ALA A 119 -20.86 -9.54 0.38
C ALA A 119 -22.34 -9.71 0.67
N VAL A 120 -23.20 -9.44 -0.32
CA VAL A 120 -24.65 -9.64 -0.20
C VAL A 120 -24.96 -11.12 0.08
N GLN A 121 -26.05 -11.41 0.81
CA GLN A 121 -26.45 -12.78 1.17
C GLN A 121 -26.41 -13.73 -0.04
N GLY A 122 -25.89 -14.94 0.18
CA GLY A 122 -25.68 -15.94 -0.87
C GLY A 122 -24.39 -15.76 -1.68
N ASN A 123 -23.65 -14.66 -1.48
CA ASN A 123 -22.36 -14.43 -2.12
C ASN A 123 -21.22 -14.57 -1.11
N SER A 124 -20.04 -14.94 -1.59
CA SER A 124 -18.83 -14.96 -0.78
C SER A 124 -17.60 -14.57 -1.60
N LEU A 125 -16.63 -13.95 -0.92
CA LEU A 125 -15.34 -13.57 -1.49
C LEU A 125 -14.25 -14.31 -0.72
N HIS A 126 -13.49 -15.16 -1.40
CA HIS A 126 -12.33 -15.84 -0.87
C HIS A 126 -11.08 -15.06 -1.28
N LEU A 127 -10.51 -14.39 -0.29
CA LEU A 127 -9.28 -13.62 -0.40
C LEU A 127 -8.13 -14.55 -0.04
N GLU A 128 -7.42 -15.02 -1.06
CA GLU A 128 -6.32 -15.98 -0.93
C GLU A 128 -5.11 -15.27 -0.30
N ASN A 129 -3.98 -15.18 -0.99
CA ASN A 129 -2.86 -14.35 -0.52
C ASN A 129 -3.15 -12.84 -0.69
N LEU A 130 -4.09 -12.46 -1.57
CA LEU A 130 -4.57 -11.07 -1.69
C LEU A 130 -5.20 -10.56 -0.38
N GLY A 131 -5.68 -11.46 0.48
CA GLY A 131 -6.26 -11.11 1.78
C GLY A 131 -5.28 -10.34 2.66
N GLU A 132 -4.02 -10.73 2.67
CA GLU A 132 -2.97 -10.08 3.48
C GLU A 132 -2.77 -8.62 3.07
N LEU A 133 -2.74 -8.32 1.77
CA LEU A 133 -2.66 -6.96 1.25
C LEU A 133 -3.86 -6.09 1.71
N LEU A 134 -5.05 -6.70 1.81
CA LEU A 134 -6.26 -6.03 2.25
C LEU A 134 -6.41 -6.00 3.79
N GLY A 135 -5.41 -6.50 4.54
CA GLY A 135 -5.40 -6.54 6.01
C GLY A 135 -6.25 -7.68 6.60
N PHE A 136 -6.55 -8.71 5.84
CA PHE A 136 -7.22 -9.93 6.30
C PHE A 136 -6.21 -11.07 6.45
N LYS A 137 -6.60 -12.13 7.16
CA LYS A 137 -5.81 -13.36 7.18
C LYS A 137 -5.71 -13.98 5.79
N ARG A 138 -4.66 -14.76 5.57
CA ARG A 138 -4.52 -15.61 4.38
C ARG A 138 -5.73 -16.54 4.24
N ASN A 139 -6.23 -16.68 3.00
CA ASN A 139 -7.40 -17.49 2.68
C ASN A 139 -8.68 -17.06 3.43
N ALA A 140 -8.79 -15.77 3.77
CA ALA A 140 -9.97 -15.24 4.42
C ALA A 140 -11.21 -15.38 3.53
N ILE A 141 -12.29 -15.89 4.12
CA ILE A 141 -13.59 -16.03 3.47
C ILE A 141 -14.51 -14.94 4.01
N ILE A 142 -14.98 -14.08 3.11
CA ILE A 142 -15.88 -12.97 3.44
C ILE A 142 -17.30 -13.36 3.08
N ILE A 143 -18.15 -13.40 4.11
CA ILE A 143 -19.60 -13.61 4.00
C ILE A 143 -20.27 -12.53 4.82
N GLY A 144 -21.19 -11.77 4.20
CA GLY A 144 -21.79 -10.62 4.86
C GLY A 144 -20.80 -9.47 5.01
N ASN A 145 -20.85 -8.77 6.14
CA ASN A 145 -20.15 -7.51 6.36
C ASN A 145 -18.98 -7.67 7.34
N ILE A 146 -17.75 -7.69 6.83
CA ILE A 146 -16.54 -7.96 7.62
C ILE A 146 -15.52 -6.83 7.48
N LYS A 147 -14.86 -6.49 8.59
CA LYS A 147 -13.76 -5.52 8.65
C LYS A 147 -12.42 -6.25 8.82
N SER A 148 -11.37 -5.72 8.21
CA SER A 148 -10.02 -6.27 8.24
C SER A 148 -9.43 -6.32 9.67
N GLU A 149 -8.83 -7.46 10.01
CA GLU A 149 -8.20 -7.75 11.31
C GLU A 149 -6.86 -7.04 11.49
N PHE A 150 -6.19 -6.75 10.38
CA PHE A 150 -4.91 -6.03 10.32
C PHE A 150 -5.05 -4.72 9.53
N VAL A 151 -4.04 -3.86 9.70
CA VAL A 151 -3.88 -2.65 8.90
C VAL A 151 -3.60 -3.08 7.46
N ALA A 152 -4.22 -2.40 6.50
CA ALA A 152 -4.03 -2.65 5.08
C ALA A 152 -3.07 -1.58 4.53
N ASP A 153 -1.79 -1.76 4.79
CA ASP A 153 -0.72 -0.90 4.25
C ASP A 153 0.53 -1.70 3.89
N ALA A 154 1.42 -1.09 3.12
CA ALA A 154 2.63 -1.73 2.61
C ALA A 154 3.64 -2.17 3.69
N TRP A 155 3.47 -1.68 4.93
CA TRP A 155 4.41 -1.94 6.03
C TRP A 155 3.90 -2.99 7.03
N SER A 156 2.61 -3.32 6.99
CA SER A 156 1.98 -4.27 7.91
C SER A 156 2.41 -5.73 7.74
N ASN A 157 3.21 -6.05 6.73
CA ASN A 157 3.67 -7.42 6.40
C ASN A 157 5.13 -7.70 6.83
N PHE A 158 5.72 -6.84 7.66
CA PHE A 158 7.06 -7.03 8.25
C PHE A 158 6.99 -7.21 9.77
#